data_AF-A0A975LYX1-F1
#
_entry.id   AF-A0A975LYX1-F1
#
_cell.length_a   1.000
_cell.length_b   1.000
_cell.length_c   1.000
_cell.angle_alpha   90.00
_cell.angle_beta   90.00
_cell.angle_gamma   90.00
#
_symmetry.space_group_name_H-M   'P 1'
#
loop_
_entity.id
_entity.type
_entity.pdbx_description
1 polymer ?
#
loop_
_entity_poly.entity_id
_entity_poly.type
_entity_poly.pdbx_seq_one_letter_code
_entity_poly.pdbx_strand_id
1 'polypeptide(L)' 'MKKTDIAMIVLIAGFSVLISYLVINSLAQGGFSEQTYDVKITEPISNEYVKPSSEIFNKDAINPTVQVNIGQ' A
#
# COMPACT_ATOMS: atom_id res chain seq x y z
N MET A 1 20.82 -31.53 43.23
CA MET A 1 19.92 -32.16 42.23
C MET A 1 20.56 -33.46 41.78
N LYS A 2 19.81 -34.57 41.82
CA LYS A 2 20.29 -35.85 41.31
C LYS A 2 20.49 -35.71 39.80
N LYS A 3 21.39 -36.52 39.21
CA LYS A 3 21.62 -36.53 37.76
C LYS A 3 20.30 -36.73 36.98
N THR A 4 19.39 -37.51 37.55
CA THR A 4 18.03 -37.73 37.04
C THR A 4 17.19 -36.45 37.02
N ASP A 5 17.26 -35.62 38.06
CA ASP A 5 16.49 -34.37 38.13
C ASP A 5 16.92 -33.41 37.01
N ILE A 6 18.22 -33.32 36.76
CA ILE A 6 18.79 -32.50 35.68
C ILE A 6 18.37 -33.04 34.31
N ALA A 7 18.43 -34.36 34.10
CA ALA A 7 17.99 -34.99 32.86
C ALA A 7 16.49 -34.74 32.59
N MET A 8 15.67 -34.77 33.64
CA MET A 8 14.24 -34.54 33.53
C MET A 8 13.92 -33.08 33.18
N ILE A 9 14.64 -32.11 33.77
CA ILE A 9 14.52 -30.69 33.43
C ILE A 9 14.89 -30.46 31.95
N VAL A 10 16.00 -31.02 31.49
CA VAL A 10 16.45 -30.87 30.09
C VAL A 10 15.45 -31.48 29.12
N LEU A 11 14.88 -32.65 29.45
CA LEU A 11 13.86 -33.30 28.64
C LEU A 11 12.61 -32.44 28.49
N ILE A 12 12.10 -31.90 29.60
CA ILE A 12 10.90 -31.06 29.60
C ILE A 12 11.16 -29.75 28.84
N ALA A 13 12.32 -29.13 29.05
CA ALA A 13 12.71 -27.91 28.34
C ALA A 13 12.81 -28.16 26.82
N GLY A 14 13.45 -29.26 26.40
CA GLY A 14 13.55 -29.63 25.00
C GLY A 14 12.18 -29.88 24.35
N PHE A 15 11.30 -30.61 25.02
CA PHE A 15 9.93 -30.84 24.54
C PHE A 15 9.13 -29.53 24.43
N SER A 16 9.29 -28.62 25.39
CA SER A 16 8.60 -27.33 25.40
C SER A 16 9.01 -26.45 24.21
N VAL A 17 10.30 -26.42 23.88
CA VAL A 17 10.82 -25.68 22.72
C VAL A 17 10.33 -26.30 21.42
N LEU A 18 10.35 -27.64 21.31
CA LEU A 18 9.88 -28.36 20.13
C LEU A 18 8.40 -28.04 19.83
N ILE A 19 7.54 -28.15 20.85
CA ILE A 19 6.11 -27.87 20.71
C ILE A 19 5.88 -26.41 20.37
N SER A 20 6.58 -25.48 21.03
CA SER A 20 6.45 -24.04 20.76
C SER A 20 6.81 -23.70 19.33
N TYR A 21 7.90 -24.28 18.80
CA TYR A 21 8.31 -24.08 17.41
C TYR A 21 7.23 -24.54 16.42
N LEU A 22 6.65 -25.73 16.63
CA LEU A 22 5.59 -26.25 15.77
C LEU A 22 4.33 -25.38 15.80
N VAL A 23 3.92 -24.91 16.99
CA VAL A 23 2.74 -24.05 17.15
C VAL A 23 2.97 -22.69 16.50
N ILE A 24 4.11 -22.04 16.76
CA ILE A 24 4.44 -20.74 16.17
C ILE A 24 4.54 -20.88 14.66
N ASN A 25 5.22 -21.91 14.15
CA ASN A 25 5.35 -22.13 12.71
C ASN A 25 3.99 -22.41 12.05
N SER A 26 3.10 -23.17 12.71
CA SER A 26 1.74 -23.41 12.22
C SER A 26 0.89 -22.13 12.19
N LEU A 27 1.03 -21.27 13.20
CA LEU A 27 0.31 -20.00 13.26
C LEU A 27 0.90 -18.95 12.30
N ALA A 28 2.21 -19.00 12.09
CA ALA A 28 2.96 -18.07 11.26
C ALA A 28 3.12 -18.54 9.80
N GLN A 29 2.39 -19.56 9.32
CA GLN A 29 2.44 -19.99 7.91
C GLN A 29 2.03 -18.90 6.89
N GLY A 30 1.47 -17.77 7.34
CA GLY A 30 1.24 -16.55 6.53
C GLY A 30 2.28 -15.45 6.72
N GLY A 31 3.34 -15.71 7.49
CA GLY A 31 4.28 -14.72 8.00
C GLY A 31 3.68 -13.89 9.13
N PHE A 32 4.52 -13.39 10.04
CA PHE A 32 4.25 -12.10 10.67
C PHE A 32 4.40 -11.05 9.56
N SER A 33 3.50 -11.08 8.57
CA SER A 33 3.48 -10.13 7.48
C SER A 33 3.54 -8.76 8.13
N GLU A 34 4.48 -7.91 7.68
CA GLU A 34 4.35 -6.49 7.89
C GLU A 34 2.89 -6.15 7.59
N GLN A 35 2.20 -5.61 8.59
CA GLN A 35 0.78 -5.33 8.49
C GLN A 35 0.59 -4.50 7.23
N THR A 36 0.01 -5.12 6.20
CA THR A 36 -0.15 -4.45 4.92
C THR A 36 -1.34 -3.55 5.10
N TYR A 37 -1.07 -2.26 5.26
CA TYR A 37 -2.11 -1.25 5.36
C TYR A 37 -2.58 -0.87 3.97
N ASP A 38 -3.89 -0.88 3.75
CA ASP A 38 -4.48 -0.28 2.56
C ASP A 38 -4.27 1.23 2.63
N VAL A 39 -3.23 1.70 1.94
CA VAL A 39 -2.95 3.11 1.77
C VAL A 39 -3.56 3.57 0.46
N LYS A 40 -4.13 4.77 0.47
CA LYS A 40 -4.65 5.39 -0.75
C LYS A 40 -3.48 5.71 -1.67
N ILE A 41 -3.34 4.95 -2.76
CA ILE A 41 -2.35 5.23 -3.80
C ILE A 41 -2.85 6.43 -4.60
N THR A 42 -2.08 7.52 -4.58
CA THR A 42 -2.37 8.71 -5.39
C THR A 42 -1.92 8.47 -6.82
N GLU A 43 -2.75 8.86 -7.79
CA GLU A 43 -2.38 8.81 -9.20
C GLU A 43 -1.20 9.77 -9.47
N PRO A 44 -0.19 9.35 -10.25
CA PRO A 44 0.92 10.22 -10.61
C PRO A 44 0.39 11.44 -11.37
N ILE A 45 0.91 12.62 -11.05
CA ILE A 45 0.60 13.84 -11.79
C ILE A 45 1.11 13.63 -13.23
N SER A 46 0.18 13.50 -14.18
CA SER A 46 0.52 13.32 -15.60
C SER A 46 1.12 14.60 -16.15
N ASN A 47 2.24 14.47 -16.87
CA ASN A 47 2.83 15.56 -17.66
C ASN A 47 2.20 15.67 -19.06
N GLU A 48 1.12 14.93 -19.33
CA GLU A 48 0.43 14.98 -20.60
C GLU A 48 -0.29 16.33 -20.76
N TYR A 49 0.30 17.15 -21.62
CA TYR A 49 -0.29 18.42 -22.03
C TYR A 49 -1.34 18.16 -23.11
N VAL A 50 -2.62 18.21 -22.74
CA VAL A 50 -3.72 18.15 -23.73
C VAL A 50 -3.82 19.52 -24.40
N LYS A 51 -3.47 19.57 -25.69
CA LYS A 51 -3.62 20.79 -26.50
C LYS A 51 -5.11 21.17 -26.56
N PRO A 52 -5.46 22.46 -26.33
CA PRO A 52 -6.84 22.91 -26.48
C PRO A 52 -7.39 22.63 -27.88
N SER A 53 -8.68 22.27 -27.95
CA SER A 53 -9.34 22.00 -29.24
C SER A 53 -9.25 23.21 -30.16
N SER A 54 -8.74 23.00 -31.37
CA SER A 54 -8.69 24.04 -32.41
C SER A 54 -10.07 24.42 -32.93
N GLU A 55 -11.11 23.63 -32.66
CA GLU A 55 -12.49 24.00 -32.98
C GLU A 55 -12.97 25.17 -32.11
N ILE A 56 -12.57 25.20 -30.84
CA ILE A 56 -12.98 26.22 -29.87
C ILE A 56 -11.94 27.35 -29.79
N PHE A 57 -10.66 27.00 -29.75
CA PHE A 57 -9.55 27.94 -29.62
C PHE A 57 -8.97 28.26 -30.99
N ASN A 58 -9.74 28.98 -31.80
CA ASN A 58 -9.32 29.47 -33.11
C ASN A 58 -9.38 31.01 -33.20
N LYS A 59 -8.78 31.55 -34.26
CA LYS A 59 -8.69 32.99 -34.51
C LYS A 59 -10.05 33.66 -34.79
N ASP A 60 -11.03 32.88 -35.24
CA ASP A 60 -12.36 33.33 -35.60
C ASP A 60 -13.36 33.18 -34.41
N ALA A 61 -12.89 32.64 -33.28
CA ALA A 61 -13.71 32.48 -32.07
C ALA A 61 -14.00 33.84 -31.42
N ILE A 62 -15.26 34.04 -31.00
CA ILE A 62 -15.66 35.24 -30.27
C ILE A 62 -14.99 35.23 -28.89
N ASN A 63 -14.22 36.26 -28.59
CA ASN A 63 -13.63 36.44 -27.27
C ASN A 63 -14.68 37.05 -26.32
N PRO A 64 -15.19 36.31 -25.31
CA PRO A 64 -16.18 36.83 -24.39
C PRO A 64 -15.61 37.85 -23.38
N THR A 65 -14.28 38.02 -23.31
CA THR A 65 -13.63 38.97 -22.38
C THR A 65 -13.51 40.38 -22.93
N VAL A 66 -13.86 40.59 -24.21
CA VAL A 66 -13.90 41.92 -24.82
C VAL A 66 -15.35 42.38 -24.97
N GLN A 67 -15.57 43.68 -24.77
CA GLN A 67 -16.89 44.26 -24.89
C GLN A 67 -17.30 44.31 -26.37
N VAL A 68 -18.36 43.57 -26.71
CA VAL A 68 -18.91 43.50 -28.09
C VAL A 68 -20.11 44.43 -28.19
N ASN A 69 -20.11 45.33 -29.17
CA ASN A 69 -21.28 46.15 -29.50
C ASN A 69 -22.09 45.45 -30.60
N ILE A 70 -23.34 45.10 -30.29
CA ILE A 70 -24.28 44.47 -31.24
C ILE A 70 -25.26 45.55 -31.74
N GLY A 71 -25.23 45.86 -33.03
CA GLY A 71 -26.25 46.67 -33.72
C GLY A 71 -25.97 48.18 -33.84
N GLN A 72 -25.02 48.57 -34.69
CA GLN A 72 -25.05 49.90 -35.33
C GLN A 72 -25.83 49.83 -36.64
#